data_AF-A0AAN7PD24-F1
#
_entry.id   AF-A0AAN7PD24-F1
#
_cell.length_a   1.000
_cell.length_b   1.000
_cell.length_c   1.000
_cell.angle_alpha   90.00
_cell.angle_beta   90.00
_cell.angle_gamma   90.00
#
_symmetry.space_group_name_H-M   'P 1'
#
loop_
_entity.id
_entity.type
_entity.pdbx_description
1 polymer ?
#
loop_
_entity_poly.entity_id
_entity_poly.type
_entity_poly.pdbx_seq_one_letter_code
_entity_poly.pdbx_strand_id
1 'polypeptide(L)'
;MWSNILVRCNETSKNLQSASLPLDVALKLVDSLTAFVKDQRDKFEMYETTSKQIYPDFEYKTNTTRSRQRSSRLIFFDGATEDTQFQGREKFRTEVYIPIIDTWIAQLHQRSKAYDQLLNLFEFFSRLSVWRTEALEIHCQTFTEFYVNDVNEKELLVECDHFKHYLKKSLVITYIATICITL
;
A
#
# COMPACT_ATOMS: atom_id res chain seq x y z
N MET A 1 -15.59 12.55 3.41
CA MET A 1 -14.63 11.46 3.64
C MET A 1 -14.38 10.62 2.39
N TRP A 2 -15.35 9.80 1.95
CA TRP A 2 -15.15 8.81 0.88
C TRP A 2 -14.64 9.40 -0.42
N SER A 3 -15.17 10.56 -0.81
CA SER A 3 -14.69 11.32 -1.97
C SER A 3 -13.18 11.56 -1.93
N ASN A 4 -12.65 11.97 -0.78
CA ASN A 4 -11.22 12.28 -0.61
C ASN A 4 -10.37 11.02 -0.79
N ILE A 5 -10.77 9.91 -0.16
CA ILE A 5 -10.05 8.63 -0.28
C ILE A 5 -10.09 8.12 -1.73
N LEU A 6 -11.27 8.10 -2.35
CA LEU A 6 -11.46 7.58 -3.71
C LEU A 6 -10.70 8.39 -4.76
N VAL A 7 -10.69 9.72 -4.64
CA VAL A 7 -9.93 10.59 -5.55
C VAL A 7 -8.44 10.29 -5.46
N ARG A 8 -7.87 10.23 -4.25
CA ARG A 8 -6.45 9.90 -4.06
C ARG A 8 -6.10 8.49 -4.53
N CYS A 9 -6.94 7.51 -4.24
CA CYS A 9 -6.77 6.15 -4.75
C CYS A 9 -6.75 6.10 -6.28
N ASN A 10 -7.64 6.85 -6.93
CA ASN A 10 -7.70 6.92 -8.40
C ASN A 10 -6.46 7.61 -8.98
N GLU A 11 -6.02 8.73 -8.40
CA GLU A 11 -4.78 9.42 -8.80
C GLU A 11 -3.56 8.49 -8.69
N THR A 12 -3.39 7.81 -7.55
CA THR A 12 -2.31 6.85 -7.36
C THR A 12 -2.42 5.70 -8.36
N SER A 13 -3.61 5.16 -8.61
CA SER A 13 -3.82 4.07 -9.57
C SER A 13 -3.41 4.48 -10.99
N LYS A 14 -3.77 5.68 -11.43
CA LYS A 14 -3.37 6.23 -12.73
C LYS A 14 -1.86 6.37 -12.86
N ASN A 15 -1.20 6.89 -11.82
CA ASN A 15 0.27 7.01 -11.80
C ASN A 15 0.93 5.63 -11.91
N LEU A 16 0.44 4.64 -11.16
CA LEU A 16 0.95 3.25 -11.19
C LEU A 16 0.78 2.56 -12.55
N GLN A 17 -0.17 3.00 -13.36
CA GLN A 17 -0.40 2.49 -14.72
C GLN A 17 0.43 3.20 -15.79
N SER A 18 1.22 4.21 -15.41
CA SER A 18 2.08 4.91 -16.37
C SER A 18 3.29 4.03 -16.75
N ALA A 19 3.61 3.98 -18.05
CA ALA A 19 4.61 3.06 -18.59
C ALA A 19 6.05 3.35 -18.15
N SER A 20 6.34 4.56 -17.67
CA SER A 20 7.69 5.01 -17.32
C SER A 20 7.93 5.11 -15.81
N LEU A 21 7.04 4.59 -14.97
CA LEU A 21 7.16 4.75 -13.53
C LEU A 21 8.24 3.81 -12.94
N PRO A 22 9.27 4.36 -12.26
CA PRO A 22 10.21 3.53 -11.52
C PRO A 22 9.51 2.78 -10.38
N LEU A 23 9.91 1.53 -10.16
CA LEU A 23 9.29 0.64 -9.18
C LEU A 23 9.43 1.14 -7.73
N ASP A 24 10.55 1.80 -7.40
CA ASP A 24 10.76 2.41 -6.08
C ASP A 24 9.81 3.60 -5.85
N VAL A 25 9.51 4.38 -6.89
CA VAL A 25 8.52 5.46 -6.85
C VAL A 25 7.12 4.88 -6.71
N ALA A 26 6.82 3.78 -7.41
CA ALA A 26 5.54 3.08 -7.27
C ALA A 26 5.28 2.64 -5.83
N LEU A 27 6.27 2.05 -5.16
CA LEU A 27 6.18 1.65 -3.75
C LEU A 27 5.91 2.86 -2.84
N LYS A 28 6.70 3.94 -3.00
CA LYS A 28 6.52 5.19 -2.24
C LYS A 28 5.12 5.80 -2.41
N LEU A 29 4.54 5.74 -3.61
CA LEU A 29 3.19 6.23 -3.86
C LEU A 29 2.13 5.43 -3.11
N VAL A 30 2.26 4.10 -3.08
CA VAL A 30 1.33 3.23 -2.32
C VAL A 30 1.50 3.44 -0.82
N ASP A 31 2.72 3.59 -0.32
CA ASP A 31 2.99 3.85 1.10
C ASP A 31 2.46 5.21 1.54
N SER A 32 2.64 6.25 0.72
CA SER A 32 2.09 7.58 0.96
C SER A 32 0.55 7.55 1.01
N LEU A 33 -0.09 6.85 0.07
CA LEU A 33 -1.54 6.65 0.09
C LEU A 33 -2.00 5.90 1.34
N THR A 34 -1.25 4.87 1.75
CA THR A 34 -1.54 4.09 2.96
C THR A 34 -1.46 4.96 4.20
N ALA A 35 -0.44 5.81 4.32
CA ALA A 35 -0.30 6.77 5.42
C ALA A 35 -1.46 7.77 5.46
N PHE A 36 -1.86 8.29 4.30
CA PHE A 36 -3.02 9.19 4.17
C PHE A 36 -4.32 8.53 4.63
N VAL A 37 -4.58 7.27 4.22
CA VAL A 37 -5.78 6.53 4.64
C VAL A 37 -5.76 6.22 6.13
N LYS A 38 -4.60 5.84 6.68
CA LYS A 38 -4.43 5.64 8.14
C LYS A 38 -4.80 6.88 8.94
N ASP A 39 -4.37 8.05 8.49
CA ASP A 39 -4.70 9.34 9.13
C ASP A 39 -6.20 9.66 9.08
N GLN A 40 -6.98 9.05 8.17
CA GLN A 40 -8.44 9.20 8.19
C GLN A 40 -9.09 8.40 9.33
N ARG A 41 -8.42 7.39 9.88
CA ARG A 41 -9.00 6.50 10.89
C ARG A 41 -9.43 7.22 12.16
N ASP A 42 -8.71 8.26 12.56
CA ASP A 42 -8.99 9.00 13.79
C ASP A 42 -9.82 10.28 13.56
N LYS A 43 -10.30 10.50 12.33
CA LYS A 43 -11.04 11.72 11.93
C LYS A 43 -12.56 11.56 11.93
N PHE A 44 -13.08 10.57 12.66
CA PHE A 44 -14.51 10.27 12.72
C PHE A 44 -15.32 11.49 13.17
N GLU A 45 -14.92 12.10 14.30
CA GLU A 45 -15.55 13.28 14.88
C GLU A 45 -15.64 14.43 13.87
N MET A 46 -14.54 14.72 13.17
CA MET A 46 -14.49 15.77 12.16
C MET A 46 -15.53 15.53 11.06
N TYR A 47 -15.58 14.31 10.52
CA TYR A 47 -16.54 13.97 9.47
C TYR A 47 -17.99 13.97 9.96
N GLU A 48 -18.24 13.52 11.20
CA GLU A 48 -19.54 13.56 11.83
C GLU A 48 -20.04 15.01 11.98
N THR A 49 -19.19 15.91 12.49
CA THR A 49 -19.51 17.33 12.66
C THR A 49 -19.81 18.00 11.31
N THR A 50 -18.97 17.79 10.28
CA THR A 50 -19.23 18.33 8.93
C THR A 50 -20.52 17.79 8.35
N SER A 51 -20.85 16.52 8.58
CA SER A 51 -22.10 15.92 8.09
C SER A 51 -23.32 16.54 8.78
N LYS A 52 -23.26 16.75 10.10
CA LYS A 52 -24.33 17.42 10.87
C LYS A 52 -24.53 18.89 10.49
N GLN A 53 -23.48 19.59 10.04
CA GLN A 53 -23.62 20.94 9.50
C GLN A 53 -24.42 20.98 8.19
N ILE A 54 -24.25 19.96 7.34
CA ILE A 54 -24.95 19.84 6.06
C ILE A 54 -26.38 19.31 6.26
N TYR A 55 -26.57 18.38 7.19
CA TYR A 55 -27.85 17.76 7.50
C TYR A 55 -28.08 17.77 9.02
N PRO A 56 -28.66 18.86 9.57
CA PRO A 56 -28.86 19.02 11.02
C PRO A 56 -29.83 18.00 11.62
N ASP A 57 -30.84 17.60 10.86
CA ASP A 57 -31.90 16.66 11.30
C ASP A 57 -31.45 15.19 11.20
N PHE A 58 -30.14 14.94 11.12
CA PHE A 58 -29.61 13.58 10.97
C PHE A 58 -29.70 12.84 12.30
N GLU A 59 -30.34 11.68 12.29
CA GLU A 59 -30.35 10.77 13.43
C GLU A 59 -29.91 9.35 13.01
N TYR A 60 -29.10 8.71 13.85
CA TYR A 60 -28.67 7.35 13.60
C TYR A 60 -29.87 6.39 13.70
N LYS A 61 -30.07 5.54 12.68
CA LYS A 61 -31.19 4.57 12.63
C LYS A 61 -31.30 3.67 13.86
N THR A 62 -30.18 3.37 14.50
CA THR A 62 -30.10 2.53 15.69
C THR A 62 -30.55 3.23 16.97
N ASN A 63 -30.71 4.55 16.96
CA ASN A 63 -31.38 5.30 18.04
C ASN A 63 -32.90 5.19 17.93
N THR A 64 -33.43 5.05 16.71
CA THR A 64 -34.88 5.02 16.46
C THR A 64 -35.47 3.60 16.37
N THR A 65 -34.61 2.57 16.29
CA THR A 65 -35.03 1.17 16.25
C THR A 65 -34.89 0.49 17.62
N ARG A 66 -35.98 -0.12 18.09
CA ARG A 66 -36.02 -0.81 19.39
C ARG A 66 -35.06 -2.01 19.40
N SER A 67 -34.08 -2.01 20.32
CA SER A 67 -33.24 -3.18 20.57
C SER A 67 -34.10 -4.36 21.03
N ARG A 68 -33.88 -5.53 20.42
CA ARG A 68 -34.57 -6.78 20.79
C ARG A 68 -34.01 -7.25 22.13
N GLN A 69 -34.76 -7.02 23.21
CA GLN A 69 -34.40 -7.59 24.50
C GLN A 69 -34.57 -9.12 24.48
N ARG A 70 -33.52 -9.84 24.90
CA ARG A 70 -33.55 -11.30 25.09
C ARG A 70 -34.52 -11.60 26.23
N SER A 71 -35.36 -12.62 26.08
CA SER A 71 -36.29 -13.04 27.13
C SER A 71 -35.54 -13.38 28.41
N SER A 72 -35.94 -12.81 29.54
CA SER A 72 -35.31 -13.03 30.85
C SER A 72 -35.28 -14.49 31.29
N ARG A 73 -36.16 -15.34 30.74
CA ARG A 73 -36.19 -16.79 31.02
C ARG A 73 -34.98 -17.54 30.47
N LEU A 74 -34.32 -17.02 29.43
CA LEU A 74 -33.12 -17.63 28.83
C LEU A 74 -31.82 -17.22 29.55
N ILE A 75 -31.83 -16.11 30.30
CA ILE A 75 -30.64 -15.57 30.99
C ILE A 75 -30.27 -16.43 32.22
N PHE A 76 -31.24 -17.12 32.82
CA PHE A 76 -31.03 -17.95 34.01
C PHE A 76 -30.11 -19.17 33.75
N PHE A 77 -30.05 -19.68 32.51
CA PHE A 77 -29.27 -20.87 32.17
C PHE A 77 -27.89 -20.57 31.55
N ASP A 78 -27.69 -19.38 30.97
CA ASP A 78 -26.55 -19.09 30.08
C ASP A 78 -25.50 -18.15 30.71
N GLY A 79 -25.71 -17.72 31.96
CA GLY A 79 -24.89 -16.69 32.59
C GLY A 79 -25.13 -15.31 31.97
N ALA A 80 -25.07 -14.26 32.80
CA ALA A 80 -25.23 -12.90 32.32
C ALA A 80 -23.97 -12.49 31.52
N THR A 81 -23.95 -12.77 30.23
CA THR A 81 -23.05 -12.10 29.30
C THR A 81 -23.68 -10.75 28.96
N GLU A 82 -23.06 -9.67 29.42
CA GLU A 82 -23.40 -8.32 28.98
C GLU A 82 -22.95 -8.18 27.52
N ASP A 83 -23.82 -8.56 26.58
CA ASP A 83 -23.69 -8.18 25.18
C ASP A 83 -23.66 -6.65 25.14
N THR A 84 -22.45 -6.07 25.01
CA THR A 84 -22.26 -4.63 24.89
C THR A 84 -22.74 -4.21 23.51
N GLN A 85 -24.06 -4.07 23.34
CA GLN A 85 -24.64 -3.57 22.10
C GLN A 85 -24.38 -2.06 22.00
N PHE A 86 -23.42 -1.68 21.16
CA PHE A 86 -23.25 -0.29 20.78
C PHE A 86 -24.55 0.24 20.12
N GLN A 87 -24.89 1.50 20.38
CA GLN A 87 -26.05 2.16 19.78
C GLN A 87 -25.64 3.45 19.08
N GLY A 88 -26.48 3.88 18.14
CA GLY A 88 -26.31 5.15 17.42
C GLY A 88 -24.94 5.34 16.79
N ARG A 89 -24.28 6.39 17.29
CA ARG A 89 -22.96 6.86 16.90
C ARG A 89 -21.87 5.79 17.05
N GLU A 90 -21.75 5.19 18.23
CA GLU A 90 -20.68 4.22 18.52
C GLU A 90 -20.84 2.95 17.68
N LYS A 91 -22.09 2.55 17.41
CA LYS A 91 -22.36 1.43 16.51
C LYS A 91 -21.87 1.71 15.10
N PHE A 92 -22.22 2.87 14.54
CA PHE A 92 -21.76 3.25 13.21
C PHE A 92 -20.23 3.40 13.16
N ARG A 93 -19.62 3.99 14.19
CA ARG A 93 -18.17 4.16 14.28
C ARG A 93 -17.45 2.80 14.29
N THR A 94 -17.87 1.89 15.17
CA THR A 94 -17.19 0.62 15.43
C THR A 94 -17.50 -0.45 14.39
N GLU A 95 -18.73 -0.52 13.87
CA GLU A 95 -19.14 -1.58 12.94
C GLU A 95 -19.02 -1.18 11.46
N VAL A 96 -18.94 0.11 11.14
CA VAL A 96 -18.94 0.58 9.75
C VAL A 96 -17.70 1.40 9.44
N TYR A 97 -17.49 2.52 10.15
CA TYR A 97 -16.42 3.46 9.82
C TYR A 97 -15.03 2.83 9.97
N ILE A 98 -14.73 2.28 11.15
CA ILE A 98 -13.43 1.67 11.44
C ILE A 98 -13.18 0.45 10.52
N PRO A 99 -14.10 -0.52 10.40
CA PRO A 99 -13.85 -1.71 9.59
C PRO A 99 -13.61 -1.40 8.11
N ILE A 100 -14.31 -0.41 7.54
CA ILE A 100 -14.08 -0.04 6.14
C ILE A 100 -12.67 0.54 5.97
N ILE A 101 -12.26 1.49 6.82
CA ILE A 101 -10.92 2.08 6.74
C ILE A 101 -9.83 1.02 6.96
N ASP A 102 -10.01 0.14 7.94
CA ASP A 102 -9.07 -0.96 8.21
C ASP A 102 -8.97 -1.92 7.01
N THR A 103 -10.08 -2.18 6.32
CA THR A 103 -10.09 -2.96 5.07
C THR A 103 -9.26 -2.27 3.98
N TRP A 104 -9.43 -0.97 3.78
CA TRP A 104 -8.63 -0.20 2.82
C TRP A 104 -7.13 -0.26 3.15
N ILE A 105 -6.78 -0.07 4.42
CA ILE A 105 -5.40 -0.15 4.89
C ILE A 105 -4.82 -1.54 4.60
N ALA A 106 -5.56 -2.61 4.91
CA ALA A 106 -5.10 -3.98 4.65
C ALA A 106 -4.86 -4.24 3.15
N GLN A 107 -5.77 -3.79 2.28
CA GLN A 107 -5.64 -3.95 0.83
C GLN A 107 -4.44 -3.16 0.26
N LEU A 108 -4.23 -1.92 0.73
CA LEU A 108 -3.09 -1.11 0.31
C LEU A 108 -1.77 -1.71 0.80
N HIS A 109 -1.72 -2.25 2.01
CA HIS A 109 -0.55 -3.00 2.51
C HIS A 109 -0.24 -4.24 1.69
N GLN A 110 -1.26 -5.03 1.34
CA GLN A 110 -1.07 -6.19 0.49
C GLN A 110 -0.45 -5.79 -0.86
N ARG A 111 -0.91 -4.67 -1.43
CA ARG A 111 -0.35 -4.14 -2.68
C ARG A 111 1.08 -3.59 -2.50
N SER A 112 1.36 -2.88 -1.41
CA SER A 112 2.71 -2.40 -1.08
C SER A 112 3.69 -3.57 -0.99
N LYS A 113 3.33 -4.64 -0.27
CA LYS A 113 4.13 -5.85 -0.14
C LYS A 113 4.45 -6.52 -1.49
N ALA A 114 3.49 -6.53 -2.42
CA ALA A 114 3.73 -7.08 -3.75
C ALA A 114 4.76 -6.24 -4.55
N TYR A 115 4.68 -4.91 -4.46
CA TYR A 115 5.68 -4.03 -5.08
C TYR A 115 7.05 -4.15 -4.41
N ASP A 116 7.10 -4.28 -3.08
CA ASP A 116 8.34 -4.50 -2.33
C ASP A 116 9.02 -5.82 -2.75
N GLN A 117 8.26 -6.90 -2.90
CA GLN A 117 8.78 -8.17 -3.42
C GLN A 117 9.35 -8.03 -4.84
N LEU A 118 8.64 -7.34 -5.74
CA LEU A 118 9.14 -7.07 -7.08
C LEU A 118 10.41 -6.21 -7.04
N LEU A 119 10.47 -5.22 -6.15
CA LEU A 119 11.64 -4.36 -6.01
C LEU A 119 12.84 -5.20 -5.54
N ASN A 120 12.67 -6.02 -4.51
CA ASN A 120 13.73 -6.90 -4.02
C ASN A 120 14.28 -7.85 -5.10
N LEU A 121 13.42 -8.32 -6.01
CA LEU A 121 13.82 -9.20 -7.12
C LEU A 121 14.52 -8.46 -8.25
N PHE A 122 14.06 -7.26 -8.65
CA PHE A 122 14.48 -6.62 -9.90
C PHE A 122 15.27 -5.32 -9.72
N GLU A 123 15.38 -4.77 -8.50
CA GLU A 123 16.04 -3.46 -8.26
C GLU A 123 17.50 -3.46 -8.74
N PHE A 124 18.21 -4.58 -8.64
CA PHE A 124 19.62 -4.65 -9.03
C PHE A 124 19.85 -4.33 -10.51
N PHE A 125 18.91 -4.65 -11.41
CA PHE A 125 18.98 -4.29 -12.84
C PHE A 125 18.95 -2.77 -13.04
N SER A 126 18.18 -2.04 -12.23
CA SER A 126 18.03 -0.59 -12.37
C SER A 126 19.27 0.21 -11.94
N ARG A 127 20.15 -0.39 -11.13
CA ARG A 127 21.31 0.28 -10.51
C ARG A 127 22.62 -0.47 -10.73
N LEU A 128 22.65 -1.32 -11.75
CA LEU A 128 23.70 -2.30 -12.01
C LEU A 128 25.10 -1.67 -12.16
N SER A 129 25.16 -0.42 -12.64
CA SER A 129 26.39 0.38 -12.75
C SER A 129 26.98 0.83 -11.41
N VAL A 130 26.17 0.91 -10.35
CA VAL A 130 26.53 1.47 -9.03
C VAL A 130 26.85 0.39 -7.99
N TRP A 131 26.22 -0.80 -8.10
CA TRP A 131 26.38 -1.86 -7.09
C TRP A 131 27.81 -2.40 -7.01
N ARG A 132 28.24 -2.72 -5.78
CA ARG A 132 29.46 -3.51 -5.52
C ARG A 132 29.21 -4.98 -5.87
N THR A 133 30.27 -5.72 -6.20
CA THR A 133 30.19 -7.12 -6.64
C THR A 133 29.51 -8.01 -5.58
N GLU A 134 29.85 -7.85 -4.29
CA GLU A 134 29.27 -8.62 -3.18
C GLU A 134 27.74 -8.44 -3.05
N ALA A 135 27.24 -7.23 -3.24
CA ALA A 135 25.81 -6.97 -3.15
C ALA A 135 25.06 -7.48 -4.39
N LEU A 136 25.71 -7.46 -5.56
CA LEU A 136 25.16 -8.05 -6.78
C LEU A 136 24.98 -9.56 -6.64
N GLU A 137 25.94 -10.25 -6.01
CA GLU A 137 25.84 -11.70 -5.72
C GLU A 137 24.59 -12.04 -4.90
N ILE A 138 24.34 -11.31 -3.80
CA ILE A 138 23.16 -11.53 -2.96
C ILE A 138 21.85 -11.35 -3.76
N HIS A 139 21.77 -10.31 -4.60
CA HIS A 139 20.58 -10.06 -5.41
C HIS A 139 20.40 -11.10 -6.51
N CYS A 140 21.47 -11.51 -7.19
CA CYS A 140 21.42 -12.59 -8.18
C CYS A 140 20.99 -13.91 -7.54
N GLN A 141 21.53 -14.25 -6.37
CA GLN A 141 21.13 -15.42 -5.61
C GLN A 141 19.63 -15.38 -5.29
N THR A 142 19.16 -14.28 -4.70
CA THR A 142 17.74 -14.08 -4.35
C THR A 142 16.84 -14.22 -5.59
N PHE A 143 17.26 -13.67 -6.72
CA PHE A 143 16.55 -13.77 -7.99
C PHE A 143 16.50 -15.21 -8.52
N THR A 144 17.62 -15.93 -8.49
CA THR A 144 17.69 -17.32 -8.97
C THR A 144 17.00 -18.30 -8.04
N GLU A 145 16.96 -18.06 -6.73
CA GLU A 145 16.17 -18.86 -5.80
C GLU A 145 14.67 -18.75 -6.11
N PHE A 146 14.21 -17.57 -6.52
CA PHE A 146 12.82 -17.38 -6.95
C PHE A 146 12.53 -18.05 -8.30
N TYR A 147 13.50 -18.04 -9.22
CA TYR A 147 13.39 -18.61 -10.58
C TYR A 147 14.28 -19.85 -10.77
N VAL A 148 14.26 -20.78 -9.81
CA VAL A 148 15.22 -21.91 -9.73
C VAL A 148 15.23 -22.82 -10.97
N ASN A 149 14.11 -22.91 -11.69
CA ASN A 149 13.99 -23.76 -12.88
C ASN A 149 14.30 -23.02 -14.18
N ASP A 150 14.37 -21.69 -14.15
CA ASP A 150 14.45 -20.85 -15.34
C ASP A 150 15.82 -20.17 -15.48
N VAL A 151 16.56 -19.98 -14.38
CA VAL A 151 17.76 -19.14 -14.35
C VAL A 151 18.91 -19.81 -13.60
N ASN A 152 20.08 -19.87 -14.25
CA ASN A 152 21.32 -20.32 -13.62
C ASN A 152 22.06 -19.13 -12.98
N GLU A 153 22.36 -19.24 -11.68
CA GLU A 153 23.01 -18.18 -10.90
C GLU A 153 24.38 -17.77 -11.45
N LYS A 154 25.20 -18.73 -11.85
CA LYS A 154 26.57 -18.46 -12.32
C LYS A 154 26.56 -17.76 -13.68
N GLU A 155 25.68 -18.18 -14.58
CA GLU A 155 25.51 -17.55 -15.88
C GLU A 155 24.96 -16.12 -15.72
N LEU A 156 23.95 -15.95 -14.86
CA LEU A 156 23.37 -14.63 -14.57
C LEU A 156 24.43 -13.66 -14.03
N LEU A 157 25.28 -14.10 -13.10
CA LEU A 157 26.33 -13.26 -12.53
C LEU A 157 27.34 -12.79 -13.58
N VAL A 158 27.79 -13.70 -14.44
CA VAL A 158 28.73 -13.37 -15.52
C VAL A 158 28.10 -12.38 -16.50
N GLU A 159 26.86 -12.60 -16.91
CA GLU A 159 26.13 -11.69 -17.79
C GLU A 159 25.90 -10.31 -17.16
N CYS A 160 25.55 -10.27 -15.88
CA CYS A 160 25.41 -9.01 -15.14
C CYS A 160 26.74 -8.26 -15.07
N ASP A 161 27.84 -8.94 -14.76
CA ASP A 161 29.15 -8.28 -14.70
C ASP A 161 29.59 -7.77 -16.09
N HIS A 162 29.36 -8.54 -17.15
CA HIS A 162 29.62 -8.08 -18.51
C HIS A 162 28.76 -6.85 -18.87
N PHE A 163 27.47 -6.89 -18.56
CA PHE A 163 26.56 -5.77 -18.80
C PHE A 163 26.94 -4.53 -17.99
N LYS A 164 27.41 -4.70 -16.76
CA LYS A 164 27.96 -3.63 -15.91
C LYS A 164 29.12 -2.90 -16.59
N HIS A 165 30.06 -3.65 -17.17
CA HIS A 165 31.18 -3.07 -17.92
C HIS A 165 30.70 -2.30 -19.15
N TYR A 166 29.71 -2.85 -19.88
CA TYR A 166 29.08 -2.17 -21.00
C TYR A 166 28.42 -0.84 -20.58
N LEU A 167 27.65 -0.83 -19.49
CA LEU A 167 26.98 0.37 -18.98
C LEU A 167 27.99 1.45 -18.58
N LYS A 168 29.09 1.09 -17.91
CA LYS A 168 30.16 2.04 -17.57
C LYS A 168 30.76 2.67 -18.82
N LYS A 169 31.01 1.89 -19.87
CA LYS A 169 31.52 2.40 -21.15
C LYS A 169 30.50 3.32 -21.84
N SER A 170 29.23 2.93 -21.86
CA SER A 170 28.13 3.70 -22.48
C SER A 170 27.91 5.05 -21.79
N LEU A 171 27.94 5.10 -20.45
CA LEU A 171 27.82 6.33 -19.66
C LEU A 171 28.96 7.31 -19.93
N VAL A 172 30.19 6.81 -20.15
CA VAL A 172 31.32 7.64 -20.54
C VAL A 172 31.12 8.24 -21.93
N ILE A 173 30.57 7.47 -22.87
CA ILE A 173 30.29 7.93 -24.25
C ILE A 173 29.21 9.01 -24.26
N THR A 174 28.12 8.84 -23.51
CA THR A 174 27.05 9.85 -23.43
C THR A 174 27.52 11.13 -22.74
N TYR A 175 28.37 11.03 -21.71
CA TYR A 175 28.94 12.20 -21.03
C TYR A 175 29.85 13.01 -21.97
N ILE A 176 30.72 12.33 -22.73
CA ILE A 176 31.59 12.97 -23.73
C ILE A 176 30.75 13.61 -24.85
N ALA A 177 29.73 12.92 -25.36
CA ALA A 177 28.85 13.46 -26.39
C ALA A 177 28.10 14.72 -25.92
N THR A 178 27.67 14.76 -24.65
CA THR A 178 26.97 15.92 -24.07
C THR A 178 27.90 17.12 -23.91
N ILE A 179 29.16 16.90 -23.50
CA ILE A 179 30.17 17.95 -23.42
C ILE A 179 30.54 18.49 -24.81
N CYS A 180 30.67 17.63 -25.81
CA CYS A 180 30.98 18.04 -27.19
C CYS A 180 29.85 18.79 -27.89
N ILE A 181 28.59 18.68 -27.43
CA ILE A 181 27.45 19.46 -27.96
C ILE A 181 27.30 20.81 -27.25
N THR A 182 27.92 20.98 -26.07
CA THR A 182 27.84 22.20 -25.26
C THR A 182 29.06 23.12 -25.37
N LEU A 183 30.07 22.74 -26.17
CA LEU A 183 31.23 23.54 -26.59
C LEU A 183 31.13 23.88 -28.08
#